data_AF-A0A1H8BWY6-F1
#
_entry.id   AF-A0A1H8BWY6-F1
#
_cell.length_a   1.000
_cell.length_b   1.000
_cell.length_c   1.000
_cell.angle_alpha   90.00
_cell.angle_beta   90.00
_cell.angle_gamma   90.00
#
_symmetry.space_group_name_H-M   'P 1'
#
loop_
_entity.id
_entity.type
_entity.pdbx_description
1 polymer ?
#
loop_
_entity_poly.entity_id
_entity_poly.type
_entity_poly.pdbx_seq_one_letter_code
_entity_poly.pdbx_strand_id
1 'polypeptide(L)' 'MFTSRRLAVAAALLQFPLAAVAVHSAAAASSVGATGQVVGYGGLCLDDRSASTANFNPVQVYTCNG' A
#
# COMPACT_ATOMS: atom_id res chain seq x y z
N MET A 1 29.89 15.85 30.10
CA MET A 1 30.19 14.79 31.10
C MET A 1 29.02 14.70 32.07
N PHE A 2 28.08 13.78 31.85
CA PHE A 2 28.10 12.41 32.40
C PHE A 2 27.51 12.25 33.82
N THR A 3 26.66 13.15 34.35
CA THR A 3 26.18 12.99 35.75
C THR A 3 24.68 13.09 36.05
N SER A 4 23.78 12.96 35.07
CA SER A 4 22.33 12.86 35.42
C SER A 4 21.54 11.79 34.67
N ARG A 5 22.21 10.99 33.84
CA ARG A 5 21.74 9.69 33.30
C ARG A 5 21.49 8.62 34.40
N ARG A 6 21.36 8.97 35.68
CA ARG A 6 21.36 8.01 36.80
C ARG A 6 20.09 7.98 37.67
N LEU A 7 19.04 8.77 37.40
CA LEU A 7 17.82 8.73 38.23
C LEU A 7 16.48 8.57 37.51
N ALA A 8 16.39 8.77 36.19
CA ALA A 8 15.10 8.70 35.47
C ALA A 8 14.87 7.41 34.68
N VAL A 9 15.58 6.32 35.00
CA VAL A 9 15.04 4.95 34.83
C VAL A 9 14.15 4.65 36.04
N ALA A 10 13.34 5.63 36.44
CA ALA A 10 12.39 5.57 37.53
C ALA A 10 11.15 4.85 37.02
N ALA A 11 11.23 3.52 37.02
CA ALA A 11 10.19 2.59 37.49
C ALA A 11 8.69 2.89 37.23
N ALA A 12 8.33 3.59 36.17
CA ALA A 12 6.95 3.84 35.77
C ALA A 12 6.58 3.03 34.51
N LEU A 13 6.94 1.74 34.51
CA LEU A 13 6.49 0.74 33.54
C LEU A 13 5.15 0.09 33.97
N LEU A 14 4.30 0.81 34.72
CA LEU A 14 3.01 0.27 35.20
C LEU A 14 1.82 1.22 34.99
N GLN A 15 1.95 2.27 34.17
CA GLN A 15 0.84 3.16 33.81
C GLN A 15 0.70 3.27 32.28
N PHE A 16 0.33 2.16 31.64
CA PHE A 16 -0.31 2.21 30.32
C PHE A 16 -1.84 2.33 30.57
N PRO A 17 -2.45 3.53 30.51
CA PRO A 17 -3.89 3.61 30.65
C PRO A 17 -4.55 2.99 29.41
N LEU A 18 -5.43 2.03 29.66
CA LEU A 18 -6.51 1.64 28.75
C LEU A 18 -7.39 2.88 28.48
N ALA A 19 -7.04 3.76 27.54
CA ALA A 19 -7.96 4.68 26.83
C ALA A 19 -7.17 5.64 25.94
N ALA A 20 -6.97 5.28 24.66
CA ALA A 20 -6.96 6.18 23.50
C ALA A 20 -6.32 5.52 22.27
N VAL A 21 -6.80 4.33 21.87
CA VAL A 21 -6.68 3.96 20.45
C VAL A 21 -7.76 4.78 19.74
N ALA A 22 -7.38 5.94 19.21
CA ALA A 22 -8.22 6.70 18.30
C ALA A 22 -8.40 5.85 17.03
N VAL A 23 -9.54 5.15 16.94
CA VAL A 23 -9.98 4.46 15.73
C VAL A 23 -10.22 5.55 14.68
N HIS A 24 -9.27 5.71 13.76
CA HIS A 24 -9.46 6.56 12.60
C HIS A 24 -10.27 5.74 11.60
N SER A 25 -11.59 5.70 11.78
CA SER A 25 -12.50 5.17 10.78
C SER A 25 -12.51 6.14 9.59
N ALA A 26 -11.52 6.01 8.71
CA ALA A 26 -11.58 6.56 7.37
C ALA A 26 -12.64 5.75 6.62
N ALA A 27 -13.82 6.34 6.45
CA ALA A 27 -14.77 5.86 5.46
C ALA A 27 -14.03 5.81 4.12
N ALA A 28 -13.72 4.61 3.64
CA ALA A 28 -13.10 4.43 2.34
C ALA A 28 -14.12 4.87 1.29
N ALA A 29 -13.96 6.10 0.78
CA ALA A 29 -14.64 6.50 -0.43
C ALA A 29 -14.21 5.53 -1.54
N SER A 30 -15.15 4.75 -2.06
CA SER A 30 -14.89 3.84 -3.16
C SER A 30 -14.74 4.67 -4.44
N SER A 31 -13.53 5.12 -4.74
CA SER A 31 -13.22 5.60 -6.07
C SER A 31 -13.29 4.41 -7.02
N VAL A 32 -14.37 4.30 -7.78
CA VAL A 32 -14.40 3.39 -8.93
C VAL A 32 -13.33 3.89 -9.89
N GLY A 33 -12.21 3.16 -9.95
CA GLY A 33 -11.15 3.46 -10.91
C GLY A 33 -11.71 3.34 -12.32
N ALA A 34 -11.26 4.21 -13.23
CA ALA A 34 -11.54 4.05 -14.65
C ALA A 34 -11.03 2.67 -15.09
N THR A 35 -11.89 1.91 -15.76
CA THR A 35 -11.55 0.60 -16.35
C THR A 35 -11.62 0.70 -17.86
N GLY A 36 -10.78 -0.09 -18.53
CA GLY A 36 -10.64 -0.07 -19.97
C GLY A 36 -9.22 -0.39 -20.40
N GLN A 37 -9.01 -0.44 -21.70
CA GLN A 37 -7.71 -0.72 -22.29
C GLN A 37 -6.75 0.48 -22.15
N VAL A 38 -5.48 0.19 -21.88
CA VAL A 38 -4.41 1.19 -21.90
C VAL A 38 -3.70 1.11 -23.24
N VAL A 39 -4.04 2.03 -24.15
CA VAL A 39 -3.47 2.10 -25.51
C VAL A 39 -2.28 3.06 -25.53
N GLY A 40 -1.18 2.66 -26.16
CA GLY A 40 0.05 3.42 -26.24
C GLY A 40 0.76 3.29 -27.58
N TYR A 41 2.02 2.85 -27.54
CA TYR A 41 2.91 2.79 -28.70
C TYR A 41 2.26 2.04 -29.89
N GLY A 42 2.22 2.70 -31.06
CA GLY A 42 1.69 2.10 -32.29
C GLY A 42 0.19 1.80 -32.26
N GLY A 43 -0.57 2.33 -31.30
CA GLY A 43 -1.96 1.94 -31.09
C GLY A 43 -2.13 0.55 -30.47
N LEU A 44 -1.05 -0.01 -29.91
CA LEU A 44 -1.05 -1.29 -29.20
C LEU A 44 -1.41 -1.09 -27.72
N CYS A 45 -1.92 -2.15 -27.11
CA CYS A 45 -2.35 -2.17 -25.72
C CYS A 45 -1.27 -2.71 -24.78
N LEU A 46 -1.27 -2.21 -23.54
CA LEU A 46 -0.59 -2.84 -22.42
C LEU A 46 -1.36 -4.12 -22.04
N ASP A 47 -0.72 -5.28 -22.21
CA ASP A 47 -1.36 -6.58 -22.16
C ASP A 47 -0.62 -7.54 -21.21
N ASP A 48 -1.38 -8.38 -20.52
CA ASP A 48 -0.87 -9.48 -19.73
C ASP A 48 -0.60 -10.69 -20.65
N ARG A 49 0.65 -11.17 -20.69
CA ARG A 49 1.02 -12.23 -21.64
C ARG A 49 0.16 -13.48 -21.40
N SER A 50 -0.61 -13.83 -22.43
CA SER A 50 -1.49 -15.01 -22.45
C SER A 50 -2.61 -14.99 -21.41
N ALA A 51 -2.98 -13.81 -20.87
CA ALA A 51 -3.99 -13.66 -19.81
C ALA A 51 -3.71 -14.55 -18.58
N SER A 52 -2.44 -14.69 -18.22
CA SER A 52 -1.95 -15.53 -17.14
C SER A 52 -1.88 -14.77 -15.82
N THR A 53 -2.50 -15.30 -14.78
CA THR A 53 -2.45 -14.74 -13.41
C THR A 53 -1.23 -15.21 -12.61
N ALA A 54 -0.28 -15.92 -13.23
CA ALA A 54 0.90 -16.41 -12.57
C ALA A 54 1.85 -15.28 -12.14
N ASN A 55 2.51 -15.45 -11.00
CA ASN A 55 3.55 -14.52 -10.56
C ASN A 55 4.67 -14.44 -11.59
N PHE A 56 5.23 -13.24 -11.77
CA PHE A 56 6.27 -12.95 -12.77
C PHE A 56 5.83 -13.12 -14.22
N ASN A 57 4.52 -13.17 -14.50
CA ASN A 57 4.04 -13.07 -15.86
C ASN A 57 4.47 -11.72 -16.47
N PRO A 58 5.18 -11.72 -17.61
CA PRO A 58 5.64 -10.47 -18.22
C PRO A 58 4.47 -9.69 -18.83
N VAL A 59 4.51 -8.38 -18.64
CA VAL A 59 3.64 -7.44 -19.35
C VAL A 59 4.24 -7.14 -20.72
N GLN A 60 3.38 -7.00 -21.73
CA GLN A 60 3.77 -6.81 -23.11
C GLN A 60 2.99 -5.68 -23.78
N VAL A 61 3.51 -5.21 -24.91
CA VAL A 61 2.80 -4.30 -25.82
C VAL A 61 2.28 -5.16 -26.97
N TYR A 62 0.97 -5.38 -27.02
CA TYR A 62 0.34 -6.33 -27.93
C TYR A 62 -0.93 -5.75 -28.57
N THR A 63 -1.43 -6.40 -29.62
CA THR A 63 -2.69 -6.02 -30.26
C THR A 63 -3.81 -6.02 -29.23
N CYS A 64 -4.56 -4.92 -29.16
CA CYS A 64 -5.72 -4.77 -28.29
C CYS A 64 -6.76 -5.86 -28.58
N ASN A 65 -7.06 -6.70 -27.58
CA ASN A 65 -7.84 -7.93 -27.75
C ASN A 65 -9.04 -8.06 -26.78
N GLY A 66 -9.25 -7.12 -25.87
CA GLY A 66 -10.49 -6.98 -25.09
C GLY A 66 -10.33 -7.46 -23.67
#